data_AF-A0A1A9Z495-F1
#
_entry.id   AF-A0A1A9Z495-F1
#
_cell.length_a   1.000
_cell.length_b   1.000
_cell.length_c   1.000
_cell.angle_alpha   90.00
_cell.angle_beta   90.00
_cell.angle_gamma   90.00
#
_symmetry.space_group_name_H-M   'P 1'
#
loop_
_entity.id
_entity.type
_entity.pdbx_description
1 polymer ?
#
loop_
_entity_poly.entity_id
_entity_poly.type
_entity_poly.pdbx_seq_one_letter_code
_entity_poly.pdbx_strand_id
1 'polypeptide(L)'
;MFLKPYKLKNNVPLKGSEVKKLRQRLQEAFPDKDAGQLISAKTSVSLLKLVTHGDFQSSVYCVNKEPMFFEIEGGRLAPTVMALWQMDNLLPYFTTHPEVLPRLSNGADLMLPGVIPMGTGMNVYGRYKQGQLVAINLTSNKAAIGVGVLPRSSEDLYMSGGYGVGVKILHVFGDKLWSHEPTLAQQVPVIQSAKLTEDDFPPLGSKNHNTESLQKSAISEEDMDEANTATGQREDGNLNNIDNKVSVNPVSEEISNNFSQNLAINKDEKDIENELTPETILKQAFLAALKNNGKSLQLPLLTSNFYRLYIVPEAKQALDLKKSKYKKLSNFLNEMIDEGFIVIREETKGVDKITFIDFDHPELVNFITDVKKSNVSAEGTNSENQNPLFKSELTELYVITDATAPLFTKLNYKRGEAIPAVQIKKVLREYVNKQRLSTSNDCTANRSYVLDEILQRICERSEAPLNCIVSSVISKMEHSYQMCSVKDVASNKPLIQMSLATRSKNKKVTLVSNIECYGIIMNEFIKLCKQGAAASTTIVTLPNQKREMLQIQGNQIRFIYNLLTQTYQIPPKCILGLELAKDGKKHQKK
;
A
#
# COMPACT_ATOMS: atom_id res chain seq x y z
N MET A 1 -3.31 20.16 -9.16
CA MET A 1 -4.47 19.99 -10.08
C MET A 1 -5.71 19.44 -9.37
N PHE A 2 -5.69 18.23 -8.79
CA PHE A 2 -6.91 17.52 -8.32
C PHE A 2 -7.24 17.67 -6.81
N LEU A 3 -6.86 18.78 -6.17
CA LEU A 3 -7.13 19.03 -4.74
C LEU A 3 -8.64 19.16 -4.42
N LYS A 4 -9.35 19.94 -5.24
CA LYS A 4 -10.78 20.20 -5.08
C LYS A 4 -11.61 19.16 -5.86
N PRO A 5 -12.86 18.87 -5.44
CA PRO A 5 -13.77 18.00 -6.19
C PRO A 5 -13.92 18.48 -7.64
N TYR A 6 -13.80 17.54 -8.58
CA TYR A 6 -14.02 17.75 -10.00
C TYR A 6 -15.37 17.16 -10.45
N LYS A 7 -15.88 17.63 -11.58
CA LYS A 7 -17.12 17.12 -12.19
C LYS A 7 -16.76 16.07 -13.25
N LEU A 8 -17.25 14.84 -13.09
CA LEU A 8 -17.19 13.82 -14.14
C LEU A 8 -18.20 14.19 -15.25
N LYS A 9 -17.71 14.49 -16.45
CA LYS A 9 -18.52 14.91 -17.61
C LYS A 9 -18.90 13.73 -18.50
N ASN A 10 -18.04 12.72 -18.62
CA ASN A 10 -18.33 11.45 -19.30
C ASN A 10 -17.35 10.35 -18.84
N ASN A 11 -17.75 9.08 -18.92
CA ASN A 11 -16.90 7.90 -18.77
C ASN A 11 -17.12 6.99 -19.99
N VAL A 12 -16.09 6.83 -20.82
CA VAL A 12 -16.18 6.12 -22.12
C VAL A 12 -15.23 4.93 -22.13
N PRO A 13 -15.69 3.67 -22.28
CA PRO A 13 -14.80 2.54 -22.51
C PRO A 13 -14.12 2.68 -23.88
N LEU A 14 -12.80 2.54 -23.91
CA LEU A 14 -12.02 2.71 -25.15
C LEU A 14 -12.05 1.44 -26.01
N LYS A 15 -12.17 1.62 -27.32
CA LYS A 15 -12.10 0.55 -28.32
C LYS A 15 -10.65 0.11 -28.52
N GLY A 16 -10.43 -1.13 -28.97
CA GLY A 16 -9.08 -1.68 -29.17
C GLY A 16 -8.17 -0.86 -30.11
N SER A 17 -8.75 -0.11 -31.07
CA SER A 17 -8.02 0.84 -31.91
C SER A 17 -7.57 2.10 -31.17
N GLU A 18 -8.38 2.59 -30.23
CA GLU A 18 -8.07 3.75 -29.38
C GLU A 18 -7.03 3.37 -28.32
N VAL A 19 -7.11 2.15 -27.77
CA VAL A 19 -6.08 1.58 -26.87
C VAL A 19 -4.72 1.41 -27.59
N LYS A 20 -4.71 1.01 -28.87
CA LYS A 20 -3.48 1.00 -29.69
C LYS A 20 -2.89 2.40 -29.85
N LYS A 21 -3.72 3.42 -30.17
CA LYS A 21 -3.27 4.83 -30.26
C LYS A 21 -2.76 5.36 -28.91
N LEU A 22 -3.35 4.95 -27.79
CA LEU A 22 -2.89 5.33 -26.46
C LEU A 22 -1.50 4.75 -26.14
N ARG A 23 -1.24 3.47 -26.45
CA ARG A 23 0.12 2.90 -26.31
C ARG A 23 1.14 3.65 -27.16
N GLN A 24 0.79 3.99 -28.41
CA GLN A 24 1.68 4.77 -29.27
C GLN A 24 2.01 6.14 -28.64
N ARG A 25 1.01 6.90 -28.20
CA ARG A 25 1.22 8.19 -27.49
C ARG A 25 2.04 8.05 -26.21
N LEU A 26 1.99 6.90 -25.53
CA LEU A 26 2.82 6.63 -24.35
C LEU A 26 4.27 6.36 -24.72
N GLN A 27 4.53 5.59 -25.78
CA GLN A 27 5.90 5.39 -26.29
C GLN A 27 6.51 6.69 -26.82
N GLU A 28 5.72 7.51 -27.50
CA GLU A 28 6.13 8.85 -27.99
C GLU A 28 6.40 9.84 -26.84
N ALA A 29 5.70 9.71 -25.70
CA ALA A 29 5.87 10.56 -24.53
C ALA A 29 7.00 10.11 -23.58
N PHE A 30 7.36 8.82 -23.62
CA PHE A 30 8.35 8.19 -22.73
C PHE A 30 9.29 7.27 -23.54
N PRO A 31 10.08 7.79 -24.50
CA PRO A 31 10.83 6.96 -25.44
C PRO A 31 11.85 6.01 -24.78
N ASP A 32 12.40 6.38 -23.63
CA ASP A 32 13.38 5.60 -22.87
C ASP A 32 12.74 4.44 -22.05
N LYS A 33 11.41 4.32 -22.07
CA LYS A 33 10.61 3.45 -21.19
C LYS A 33 9.43 2.84 -21.93
N ASP A 34 9.28 1.52 -21.84
CA ASP A 34 8.13 0.78 -22.39
C ASP A 34 6.81 0.99 -21.60
N ALA A 35 6.37 2.24 -21.46
CA ALA A 35 5.12 2.63 -20.79
C ALA A 35 3.87 1.99 -21.42
N GLY A 36 3.97 1.47 -22.65
CA GLY A 36 2.94 0.63 -23.26
C GLY A 36 2.68 -0.71 -22.54
N GLN A 37 3.63 -1.23 -21.75
CA GLN A 37 3.48 -2.49 -21.00
C GLN A 37 2.44 -2.37 -19.87
N LEU A 38 2.30 -1.19 -19.26
CA LEU A 38 1.27 -0.89 -18.24
C LEU A 38 -0.17 -1.05 -18.76
N ILE A 39 -0.36 -1.12 -20.08
CA ILE A 39 -1.67 -1.34 -20.70
C ILE A 39 -1.64 -2.68 -21.46
N SER A 40 -1.82 -3.81 -20.76
CA SER A 40 -1.82 -5.14 -21.41
C SER A 40 -3.00 -5.31 -22.38
N ALA A 41 -2.83 -6.12 -23.43
CA ALA A 41 -3.82 -6.33 -24.50
C ALA A 41 -5.15 -6.94 -24.03
N LYS A 42 -5.20 -7.55 -22.83
CA LYS A 42 -6.40 -8.12 -22.21
C LYS A 42 -7.09 -7.20 -21.21
N THR A 43 -6.52 -6.03 -20.90
CA THR A 43 -7.04 -5.14 -19.84
C THR A 43 -8.15 -4.23 -20.36
N SER A 44 -9.11 -3.92 -19.49
CA SER A 44 -10.18 -2.97 -19.79
C SER A 44 -9.66 -1.55 -19.61
N VAL A 45 -9.87 -0.67 -20.60
CA VAL A 45 -9.41 0.72 -20.54
C VAL A 45 -10.60 1.66 -20.70
N SER A 46 -10.72 2.66 -19.85
CA SER A 46 -11.77 3.68 -19.89
C SER A 46 -11.21 5.09 -19.80
N LEU A 47 -11.91 6.03 -20.44
CA LEU A 47 -11.58 7.43 -20.52
C LEU A 47 -12.59 8.26 -19.73
N LEU A 48 -12.15 8.79 -18.60
CA LEU A 48 -12.91 9.74 -17.79
C LEU A 48 -12.63 11.14 -18.32
N LYS A 49 -13.66 11.84 -18.80
CA LYS A 49 -13.56 13.26 -19.14
C LYS A 49 -13.98 14.08 -17.92
N LEU A 50 -13.01 14.73 -17.29
CA LEU A 50 -13.18 15.50 -16.06
C LEU A 50 -13.18 17.00 -16.36
N VAL A 51 -13.94 17.76 -15.57
CA VAL A 51 -13.83 19.22 -15.48
C VAL A 51 -13.40 19.57 -14.06
N THR A 52 -12.21 20.15 -13.92
CA THR A 52 -11.68 20.57 -12.62
C THR A 52 -12.43 21.81 -12.10
N HIS A 53 -12.20 22.20 -10.84
CA HIS A 53 -12.78 23.43 -10.28
C HIS A 53 -12.30 24.71 -11.01
N GLY A 54 -11.19 24.67 -11.75
CA GLY A 54 -10.74 25.79 -12.60
C GLY A 54 -11.31 25.77 -14.02
N ASP A 55 -12.40 25.03 -14.25
CA ASP A 55 -13.03 24.70 -15.55
C ASP A 55 -12.12 24.07 -16.63
N PHE A 56 -10.82 23.88 -16.32
CA PHE A 56 -9.89 23.09 -17.12
C PHE A 56 -10.42 21.66 -17.30
N GLN A 57 -10.49 21.24 -18.58
CA GLN A 57 -10.96 19.91 -18.99
C GLN A 57 -9.75 18.97 -19.12
N SER A 58 -9.79 17.85 -18.41
CA SER A 58 -8.70 16.85 -18.40
C SER A 58 -9.27 15.45 -18.69
N SER A 59 -8.58 14.68 -19.52
CA SER A 59 -8.91 13.29 -19.77
C SER A 59 -8.04 12.39 -18.89
N VAL A 60 -8.67 11.50 -18.11
CA VAL A 60 -7.97 10.48 -17.32
C VAL A 60 -8.20 9.11 -17.96
N TYR A 61 -7.10 8.40 -18.19
CA TYR A 61 -7.08 7.03 -18.68
C TYR A 61 -6.98 6.07 -17.50
N CYS A 62 -8.04 5.29 -17.31
CA CYS A 62 -8.11 4.24 -16.29
C CYS A 62 -7.89 2.87 -16.92
N VAL A 63 -7.03 2.05 -16.32
CA VAL A 63 -6.79 0.64 -16.69
C VAL A 63 -7.36 -0.23 -15.58
N ASN A 64 -8.26 -1.15 -15.91
CA ASN A 64 -9.02 -1.95 -14.93
C ASN A 64 -9.71 -1.11 -13.82
N LYS A 65 -10.11 0.12 -14.18
CA LYS A 65 -10.63 1.21 -13.32
C LYS A 65 -9.59 2.04 -12.53
N GLU A 66 -8.37 1.53 -12.32
CA GLU A 66 -7.29 2.29 -11.68
C GLU A 66 -6.85 3.46 -12.58
N PRO A 67 -6.78 4.71 -12.09
CA PRO A 67 -6.32 5.85 -12.89
C PRO A 67 -4.81 5.79 -13.11
N MET A 68 -4.36 5.64 -14.35
CA MET A 68 -2.94 5.43 -14.71
C MET A 68 -2.28 6.64 -15.36
N PHE A 69 -3.01 7.35 -16.23
CA PHE A 69 -2.49 8.54 -16.92
C PHE A 69 -3.55 9.64 -17.00
N PHE A 70 -3.13 10.89 -17.03
CA PHE A 70 -4.00 12.04 -17.23
C PHE A 70 -3.42 13.03 -18.24
N GLU A 71 -4.29 13.72 -18.97
CA GLU A 71 -3.91 14.79 -19.92
C GLU A 71 -3.79 16.13 -19.18
N ILE A 72 -2.62 16.75 -19.34
CA ILE A 72 -2.35 18.14 -18.93
C ILE A 72 -2.53 19.09 -20.13
N GLU A 73 -2.29 20.37 -19.88
CA GLU A 73 -2.32 21.42 -20.91
C GLU A 73 -1.39 21.09 -22.09
N GLY A 74 -1.79 21.49 -23.29
CA GLY A 74 -1.14 21.05 -24.54
C GLY A 74 -1.41 19.59 -24.94
N GLY A 75 -2.27 18.86 -24.21
CA GLY A 75 -2.63 17.47 -24.55
C GLY A 75 -1.53 16.45 -24.28
N ARG A 76 -0.54 16.81 -23.44
CA ARG A 76 0.56 15.92 -23.06
C ARG A 76 0.09 14.95 -21.97
N LEU A 77 0.57 13.70 -22.00
CA LEU A 77 0.26 12.68 -21.00
C LEU A 77 1.19 12.82 -19.78
N ALA A 78 0.62 12.68 -18.58
CA ALA A 78 1.35 12.56 -17.32
C ALA A 78 0.91 11.27 -16.59
N PRO A 79 1.81 10.52 -15.95
CA PRO A 79 1.45 9.36 -15.14
C PRO A 79 0.81 9.80 -13.82
N THR A 80 -0.06 8.96 -13.28
CA THR A 80 -0.52 9.08 -11.88
C THR A 80 0.53 8.54 -10.91
N VAL A 81 0.34 8.80 -9.61
CA VAL A 81 1.16 8.18 -8.56
C VAL A 81 1.06 6.64 -8.61
N MET A 82 -0.13 6.09 -8.90
CA MET A 82 -0.33 4.65 -9.14
C MET A 82 0.57 4.09 -10.25
N ALA A 83 0.64 4.77 -11.40
CA ALA A 83 1.45 4.31 -12.53
C ALA A 83 2.96 4.36 -12.24
N LEU A 84 3.42 5.33 -11.43
CA LEU A 84 4.80 5.38 -10.97
C LEU A 84 5.15 4.27 -9.98
N TRP A 85 4.18 3.67 -9.28
CA TRP A 85 4.39 2.52 -8.40
C TRP A 85 4.31 1.18 -9.14
N GLN A 86 3.63 1.13 -10.28
CA GLN A 86 3.64 -0.05 -11.16
C GLN A 86 4.88 -0.10 -12.07
N MET A 87 5.53 1.04 -12.35
CA MET A 87 6.79 1.09 -13.11
C MET A 87 7.70 2.22 -12.62
N ASP A 88 8.70 1.84 -11.82
CA ASP A 88 9.71 2.76 -11.25
C ASP A 88 10.50 3.53 -12.32
N ASN A 89 10.97 4.72 -11.93
CA ASN A 89 11.83 5.60 -12.73
C ASN A 89 11.24 6.00 -14.10
N LEU A 90 9.92 5.96 -14.28
CA LEU A 90 9.23 6.50 -15.47
C LEU A 90 9.37 8.03 -15.59
N LEU A 91 9.60 8.72 -14.47
CA LEU A 91 9.97 10.14 -14.42
C LEU A 91 11.24 10.33 -13.59
N PRO A 92 12.03 11.38 -13.85
CA PRO A 92 13.07 11.81 -12.93
C PRO A 92 12.47 12.27 -11.60
N TYR A 93 13.15 11.97 -10.49
CA TYR A 93 12.70 12.26 -9.13
C TYR A 93 13.33 13.53 -8.55
N PHE A 94 12.53 14.29 -7.80
CA PHE A 94 12.95 15.36 -6.90
C PHE A 94 12.64 14.95 -5.46
N THR A 95 13.66 14.85 -4.62
CA THR A 95 13.51 14.42 -3.21
C THR A 95 13.23 15.61 -2.31
N THR A 96 12.31 15.45 -1.36
CA THR A 96 11.90 16.48 -0.39
C THR A 96 11.85 15.93 1.04
N HIS A 97 11.96 16.83 2.03
CA HIS A 97 11.78 16.48 3.44
C HIS A 97 10.31 16.09 3.75
N PRO A 98 10.04 15.16 4.69
CA PRO A 98 8.70 14.73 5.07
C PRO A 98 7.76 15.86 5.53
N GLU A 99 8.29 16.89 6.20
CA GLU A 99 7.54 18.07 6.65
C GLU A 99 6.86 18.88 5.52
N VAL A 100 7.31 18.66 4.27
CA VAL A 100 6.76 19.32 3.09
C VAL A 100 5.52 18.58 2.57
N LEU A 101 5.37 17.27 2.83
CA LEU A 101 4.21 16.48 2.38
C LEU A 101 2.86 17.05 2.85
N PRO A 102 2.67 17.47 4.12
CA PRO A 102 1.45 18.16 4.56
C PRO A 102 1.17 19.49 3.84
N ARG A 103 2.17 20.13 3.23
CA ARG A 103 1.98 21.36 2.42
C ARG A 103 1.58 21.01 0.99
N LEU A 104 2.21 19.99 0.39
CA LEU A 104 1.89 19.47 -0.94
C LEU A 104 0.48 18.87 -1.00
N SER A 105 0.05 18.15 0.04
CA SER A 105 -1.32 17.57 0.12
C SER A 105 -2.41 18.63 0.30
N ASN A 106 -2.07 19.80 0.86
CA ASN A 106 -2.91 21.01 0.85
C ASN A 106 -2.86 21.79 -0.48
N GLY A 107 -2.08 21.31 -1.47
CA GLY A 107 -2.01 21.85 -2.82
C GLY A 107 -1.08 23.06 -2.99
N ALA A 108 -0.11 23.26 -2.09
CA ALA A 108 1.01 24.15 -2.37
C ALA A 108 1.98 23.54 -3.39
N ASP A 109 2.66 24.39 -4.15
CA ASP A 109 3.77 23.98 -5.02
C ASP A 109 5.04 23.64 -4.21
N LEU A 110 5.93 22.80 -4.76
CA LEU A 110 7.20 22.47 -4.13
C LEU A 110 8.19 23.62 -4.34
N MET A 111 8.47 24.37 -3.27
CA MET A 111 9.45 25.45 -3.25
C MET A 111 10.88 24.88 -3.20
N LEU A 112 11.84 25.56 -3.85
CA LEU A 112 13.25 25.14 -3.90
C LEU A 112 13.89 24.86 -2.53
N PRO A 113 13.60 25.58 -1.42
CA PRO A 113 14.16 25.24 -0.09
C PRO A 113 13.66 23.91 0.49
N GLY A 114 12.63 23.29 -0.09
CA GLY A 114 12.20 21.94 0.26
C GLY A 114 12.83 20.84 -0.60
N VAL A 115 13.46 21.20 -1.73
CA VAL A 115 14.13 20.26 -2.64
C VAL A 115 15.53 19.98 -2.13
N ILE A 116 15.85 18.71 -1.93
CA ILE A 116 17.17 18.28 -1.49
C ILE A 116 18.13 18.25 -2.70
N PRO A 117 19.31 18.88 -2.60
CA PRO A 117 20.31 18.86 -3.66
C PRO A 117 20.95 17.47 -3.75
N MET A 118 20.79 16.79 -4.89
CA MET A 118 21.29 15.41 -5.12
C MET A 118 22.45 15.34 -6.14
N GLY A 119 22.91 16.47 -6.65
CA GLY A 119 24.00 16.58 -7.63
C GLY A 119 24.98 17.71 -7.29
N THR A 120 26.04 17.84 -8.07
CA THR A 120 27.12 18.82 -7.83
C THR A 120 27.18 19.93 -8.89
N GLY A 121 27.57 21.13 -8.45
CA GLY A 121 27.67 22.33 -9.30
C GLY A 121 26.34 22.67 -9.98
N MET A 122 26.40 23.03 -11.27
CA MET A 122 25.21 23.35 -12.08
C MET A 122 24.17 22.20 -12.14
N ASN A 123 24.59 20.95 -11.88
CA ASN A 123 23.75 19.75 -12.00
C ASN A 123 23.02 19.39 -10.70
N VAL A 124 23.02 20.27 -9.67
CA VAL A 124 22.32 20.08 -8.39
C VAL A 124 20.86 19.64 -8.54
N TYR A 125 20.16 20.17 -9.56
CA TYR A 125 18.77 19.83 -9.90
C TYR A 125 18.67 19.01 -11.20
N GLY A 126 19.68 18.21 -11.53
CA GLY A 126 19.76 17.41 -12.75
C GLY A 126 20.01 18.24 -14.03
N ARG A 127 19.53 17.73 -15.17
CA ARG A 127 19.63 18.37 -16.50
C ARG A 127 18.28 18.31 -17.22
N TYR A 128 17.31 19.08 -16.72
CA TYR A 128 15.91 19.00 -17.13
C TYR A 128 15.44 20.32 -17.74
N LYS A 129 14.60 20.23 -18.76
CA LYS A 129 14.08 21.39 -19.50
C LYS A 129 12.87 22.00 -18.79
N GLN A 130 12.65 23.29 -19.00
CA GLN A 130 11.40 23.94 -18.60
C GLN A 130 10.19 23.15 -19.13
N GLY A 131 9.19 22.94 -18.28
CA GLY A 131 8.00 22.18 -18.63
C GLY A 131 8.20 20.66 -18.66
N GLN A 132 9.35 20.11 -18.26
CA GLN A 132 9.53 18.66 -18.11
C GLN A 132 8.75 18.10 -16.91
N LEU A 133 8.21 16.89 -17.04
CA LEU A 133 7.54 16.17 -15.94
C LEU A 133 8.57 15.61 -14.95
N VAL A 134 8.23 15.68 -13.67
CA VAL A 134 9.02 15.12 -12.57
C VAL A 134 8.12 14.38 -11.57
N ALA A 135 8.65 13.32 -10.98
CA ALA A 135 8.10 12.68 -9.80
C ALA A 135 8.71 13.32 -8.54
N ILE A 136 8.01 13.21 -7.41
CA ILE A 136 8.49 13.69 -6.10
C ILE A 136 8.50 12.51 -5.12
N ASN A 137 9.58 12.34 -4.36
CA ASN A 137 9.70 11.33 -3.31
C ASN A 137 10.27 11.93 -2.00
N LEU A 138 10.38 11.11 -0.95
CA LEU A 138 10.80 11.55 0.39
C LEU A 138 12.20 11.03 0.74
N THR A 139 12.90 11.71 1.65
CA THR A 139 14.12 11.15 2.27
C THR A 139 13.87 9.79 2.93
N SER A 140 12.68 9.59 3.51
CA SER A 140 12.27 8.34 4.17
C SER A 140 11.71 7.26 3.23
N ASN A 141 11.37 7.60 1.98
CA ASN A 141 10.80 6.64 1.05
C ASN A 141 11.03 7.06 -0.42
N LYS A 142 11.66 6.18 -1.20
CA LYS A 142 11.96 6.39 -2.63
C LYS A 142 10.72 6.43 -3.53
N ALA A 143 9.61 5.81 -3.12
CA ALA A 143 8.39 5.74 -3.93
C ALA A 143 7.76 7.14 -4.12
N ALA A 144 7.04 7.31 -5.24
CA ALA A 144 6.47 8.61 -5.60
C ALA A 144 5.34 9.03 -4.65
N ILE A 145 5.40 10.24 -4.10
CA ILE A 145 4.30 10.89 -3.34
C ILE A 145 3.49 11.87 -4.20
N GLY A 146 4.02 12.29 -5.35
CA GLY A 146 3.37 13.24 -6.24
C GLY A 146 4.04 13.36 -7.60
N VAL A 147 3.36 14.04 -8.51
CA VAL A 147 3.76 14.31 -9.89
C VAL A 147 3.58 15.79 -10.18
N GLY A 148 4.58 16.39 -10.81
CA GLY A 148 4.60 17.81 -11.11
C GLY A 148 5.30 18.14 -12.43
N VAL A 149 5.46 19.43 -12.68
CA VAL A 149 6.16 19.95 -13.85
C VAL A 149 7.13 21.06 -13.45
N LEU A 150 8.30 21.10 -14.07
CA LEU A 150 9.30 22.13 -13.79
C LEU A 150 8.87 23.49 -14.39
N PRO A 151 8.82 24.57 -13.60
CA PRO A 151 8.43 25.90 -14.10
C PRO A 151 9.56 26.64 -14.82
N ARG A 152 10.81 26.14 -14.71
CA ARG A 152 12.06 26.68 -15.27
C ARG A 152 13.00 25.51 -15.64
N SER A 153 14.16 25.74 -16.26
CA SER A 153 15.16 24.67 -16.49
C SER A 153 15.96 24.34 -15.20
N SER A 154 16.72 23.23 -15.19
CA SER A 154 17.62 22.92 -14.07
C SER A 154 18.69 24.02 -13.85
N GLU A 155 19.19 24.62 -14.92
CA GLU A 155 20.13 25.73 -14.89
C GLU A 155 19.48 26.99 -14.28
N ASP A 156 18.25 27.33 -14.70
CA ASP A 156 17.49 28.43 -14.09
C ASP A 156 17.22 28.20 -12.59
N LEU A 157 16.92 26.95 -12.19
CA LEU A 157 16.67 26.59 -10.79
C LEU A 157 17.95 26.71 -9.95
N TYR A 158 19.11 26.35 -10.51
CA TYR A 158 20.41 26.59 -9.89
C TYR A 158 20.70 28.10 -9.75
N MET A 159 20.52 28.87 -10.83
CA MET A 159 20.67 30.33 -10.85
C MET A 159 19.64 31.07 -9.97
N SER A 160 18.56 30.40 -9.55
CA SER A 160 17.59 30.93 -8.59
C SER A 160 18.08 30.89 -7.13
N GLY A 161 19.28 30.37 -6.86
CA GLY A 161 19.94 30.44 -5.55
C GLY A 161 19.17 29.75 -4.42
N GLY A 162 18.36 28.75 -4.74
CA GLY A 162 17.48 28.06 -3.79
C GLY A 162 16.15 28.78 -3.51
N TYR A 163 15.82 29.90 -4.16
CA TYR A 163 14.59 30.66 -3.92
C TYR A 163 13.52 30.50 -5.02
N GLY A 164 12.25 30.37 -4.61
CA GLY A 164 11.10 30.30 -5.52
C GLY A 164 10.54 28.89 -5.70
N VAL A 165 9.72 28.69 -6.74
CA VAL A 165 9.05 27.41 -7.03
C VAL A 165 10.00 26.49 -7.80
N GLY A 166 10.29 25.32 -7.24
CA GLY A 166 11.06 24.25 -7.87
C GLY A 166 10.21 23.34 -8.76
N VAL A 167 9.03 22.94 -8.28
CA VAL A 167 8.10 22.08 -9.04
C VAL A 167 6.66 22.55 -8.85
N LYS A 168 5.93 22.75 -9.95
CA LYS A 168 4.48 22.99 -9.94
C LYS A 168 3.70 21.69 -9.82
N ILE A 169 2.74 21.62 -8.91
CA ILE A 169 2.13 20.36 -8.45
C ILE A 169 0.85 20.01 -9.20
N LEU A 170 0.92 18.91 -9.97
CA LEU A 170 -0.19 18.39 -10.74
C LEU A 170 -1.04 17.45 -9.86
N HIS A 171 -0.46 16.38 -9.35
CA HIS A 171 -1.17 15.30 -8.67
C HIS A 171 -0.37 14.85 -7.44
N VAL A 172 -1.06 14.56 -6.32
CA VAL A 172 -0.44 14.17 -5.04
C VAL A 172 -1.21 13.00 -4.46
N PHE A 173 -0.51 12.09 -3.80
CA PHE A 173 -1.10 11.05 -2.96
C PHE A 173 -2.15 11.64 -1.98
N GLY A 174 -3.33 11.04 -1.93
CA GLY A 174 -4.46 11.53 -1.12
C GLY A 174 -5.34 12.62 -1.76
N ASP A 175 -5.04 13.09 -2.98
CA ASP A 175 -5.91 14.04 -3.69
C ASP A 175 -7.22 13.39 -4.22
N LYS A 176 -8.07 14.14 -4.95
CA LYS A 176 -9.35 13.60 -5.43
C LYS A 176 -9.24 12.70 -6.65
N LEU A 177 -8.13 12.73 -7.39
CA LEU A 177 -7.85 11.75 -8.44
C LEU A 177 -7.35 10.44 -7.84
N TRP A 178 -6.48 10.53 -6.82
CA TRP A 178 -6.13 9.38 -5.97
C TRP A 178 -7.38 8.71 -5.39
N SER A 179 -8.31 9.52 -4.86
CA SER A 179 -9.56 9.06 -4.24
C SER A 179 -10.63 8.52 -5.20
N HIS A 180 -10.34 8.33 -6.50
CA HIS A 180 -11.39 8.03 -7.51
C HIS A 180 -11.94 6.60 -7.44
N GLU A 181 -11.09 5.61 -7.15
CA GLU A 181 -11.50 4.22 -6.91
C GLU A 181 -11.13 3.84 -5.46
N PRO A 182 -12.11 3.61 -4.56
CA PRO A 182 -11.83 3.30 -3.16
C PRO A 182 -11.32 1.88 -2.96
N THR A 183 -11.36 1.04 -4.00
CA THR A 183 -10.97 -0.38 -3.97
C THR A 183 -9.49 -0.60 -3.63
N LEU A 184 -8.63 0.40 -3.86
CA LEU A 184 -7.20 0.32 -3.58
C LEU A 184 -6.73 1.49 -2.72
N ALA A 185 -6.87 1.33 -1.41
CA ALA A 185 -6.06 2.04 -0.43
C ALA A 185 -4.61 1.52 -0.45
N GLN A 186 -3.94 1.58 -1.61
CA GLN A 186 -2.52 1.26 -1.70
C GLN A 186 -1.74 2.21 -0.78
N GLN A 187 -0.96 1.61 0.11
CA GLN A 187 0.06 2.34 0.86
C GLN A 187 1.13 2.82 -0.13
N VAL A 188 1.75 3.96 0.12
CA VAL A 188 2.97 4.35 -0.59
C VAL A 188 3.99 3.22 -0.37
N PRO A 189 4.45 2.49 -1.41
CA PRO A 189 5.31 1.33 -1.25
C PRO A 189 6.54 1.70 -0.42
N VAL A 190 6.83 0.98 0.65
CA VAL A 190 7.92 1.34 1.59
C VAL A 190 9.26 0.86 1.00
N ILE A 191 9.80 1.67 0.09
CA ILE A 191 11.09 1.40 -0.55
C ILE A 191 12.16 2.18 0.22
N GLN A 192 12.83 1.48 1.14
CA GLN A 192 13.82 2.07 2.05
C GLN A 192 14.94 2.80 1.29
N SER A 193 15.22 4.02 1.71
CA SER A 193 16.45 4.76 1.42
C SER A 193 17.61 4.20 2.26
N ALA A 194 18.84 4.38 1.78
CA ALA A 194 20.00 4.24 2.65
C ALA A 194 20.00 5.41 3.65
N LYS A 195 20.48 5.18 4.87
CA LYS A 195 20.62 6.25 5.86
C LYS A 195 21.70 7.23 5.39
N LEU A 196 21.30 8.49 5.18
CA LEU A 196 22.23 9.61 5.06
C LEU A 196 22.88 9.87 6.43
N THR A 197 24.13 10.33 6.43
CA THR A 197 24.94 10.55 7.64
C THR A 197 25.04 12.05 7.96
N GLU A 198 25.53 12.40 9.15
CA GLU A 198 25.62 13.81 9.57
C GLU A 198 26.58 14.64 8.69
N ASP A 199 27.54 13.97 8.02
CA ASP A 199 28.42 14.55 7.01
C ASP A 199 27.67 15.13 5.78
N ASP A 200 26.45 14.67 5.50
CA ASP A 200 25.60 15.21 4.42
C ASP A 200 24.95 16.57 4.81
N PHE A 201 25.07 17.02 6.06
CA PHE A 201 24.33 18.17 6.62
C PHE A 201 25.22 19.21 7.36
N PRO A 202 26.12 19.93 6.65
CA PRO A 202 26.81 21.08 7.23
C PRO A 202 25.80 22.20 7.61
N PRO A 203 25.84 22.76 8.82
CA PRO A 203 24.87 23.75 9.28
C PRO A 203 25.04 25.11 8.58
N LEU A 204 23.93 25.82 8.35
CA LEU A 204 23.92 27.11 7.67
C LEU A 204 24.77 28.17 8.41
N GLY A 205 25.86 28.62 7.78
CA GLY A 205 26.60 29.83 8.16
C GLY A 205 28.02 29.62 8.68
N SER A 206 28.53 28.39 8.73
CA SER A 206 29.95 28.12 9.04
C SER A 206 30.87 28.74 7.99
N LYS A 207 31.69 29.72 8.40
CA LYS A 207 32.79 30.25 7.58
C LYS A 207 34.02 29.36 7.78
N ASN A 208 34.53 28.79 6.71
CA ASN A 208 35.77 28.02 6.75
C ASN A 208 36.96 28.92 7.11
N HIS A 209 37.62 28.61 8.23
CA HIS A 209 39.01 28.98 8.47
C HIS A 209 39.84 27.70 8.55
N ASN A 210 40.94 27.66 7.81
CA ASN A 210 41.85 26.52 7.73
C ASN A 210 42.68 26.40 9.02
N THR A 211 43.08 25.18 9.38
CA THR A 211 44.51 24.78 9.42
C THR A 211 44.69 23.26 9.60
N GLU A 212 45.48 22.68 8.70
CA GLU A 212 46.50 21.65 8.94
C GLU A 212 46.18 20.35 9.72
N SER A 213 45.98 19.26 8.98
CA SER A 213 46.95 18.16 8.81
C SER A 213 46.32 17.07 7.92
N LEU A 214 47.03 16.27 7.10
CA LEU A 214 48.45 15.91 7.05
C LEU A 214 48.99 16.02 5.61
N GLN A 215 50.27 16.40 5.44
CA GLN A 215 51.09 15.95 4.31
C GLN A 215 52.17 14.99 4.82
N LYS A 216 52.45 13.93 4.05
CA LYS A 216 53.75 13.25 4.09
C LYS A 216 54.05 12.64 2.73
N SER A 217 54.79 13.38 1.92
CA SER A 217 55.22 13.03 0.55
C SER A 217 56.60 12.38 0.54
N ALA A 218 56.79 11.44 -0.39
CA ALA A 218 58.04 10.77 -0.79
C ALA A 218 57.68 9.75 -1.91
N ILE A 219 58.33 9.61 -3.07
CA ILE A 219 59.46 10.32 -3.70
C ILE A 219 59.22 10.30 -5.23
N SER A 220 59.58 11.37 -5.94
CA SER A 220 60.14 11.30 -7.30
C SER A 220 60.89 12.61 -7.57
N GLU A 221 62.18 12.52 -7.87
CA GLU A 221 63.06 13.67 -8.09
C GLU A 221 62.94 14.22 -9.52
N GLU A 222 63.29 15.49 -9.72
CA GLU A 222 63.37 16.14 -11.03
C GLU A 222 64.76 15.92 -11.66
N ASP A 223 64.85 15.80 -12.98
CA ASP A 223 66.03 16.28 -13.71
C ASP A 223 65.75 16.54 -15.21
N MET A 224 66.02 17.79 -15.62
CA MET A 224 66.57 18.25 -16.92
C MET A 224 65.80 18.21 -18.28
N ASP A 225 66.04 19.30 -19.02
CA ASP A 225 66.13 19.52 -20.49
C ASP A 225 64.91 19.66 -21.44
N GLU A 226 64.52 20.94 -21.58
CA GLU A 226 64.50 21.75 -22.84
C GLU A 226 63.50 21.57 -24.03
N ALA A 227 63.27 22.72 -24.68
CA ALA A 227 62.99 22.94 -26.11
C ALA A 227 61.57 22.73 -26.73
N ASN A 228 60.77 23.80 -26.61
CA ASN A 228 60.19 24.59 -27.74
C ASN A 228 59.09 24.07 -28.71
N THR A 229 58.12 24.99 -28.92
CA THR A 229 57.35 25.30 -30.15
C THR A 229 56.29 24.36 -30.75
N ALA A 230 55.03 24.79 -30.53
CA ALA A 230 54.09 25.28 -31.55
C ALA A 230 53.32 24.32 -32.52
N THR A 231 52.00 24.56 -32.58
CA THR A 231 51.08 24.51 -33.76
C THR A 231 51.04 23.29 -34.69
N GLY A 232 49.82 22.82 -35.01
CA GLY A 232 49.59 22.05 -36.23
C GLY A 232 48.21 21.40 -36.32
N GLN A 233 47.53 21.52 -37.46
CA GLN A 233 46.22 20.91 -37.72
C GLN A 233 46.34 19.74 -38.73
N ARG A 234 45.71 18.60 -38.39
CA ARG A 234 44.94 17.68 -39.26
C ARG A 234 45.62 16.91 -40.44
N GLU A 235 44.83 15.94 -40.91
CA GLU A 235 44.74 15.27 -42.23
C GLU A 235 45.62 14.01 -42.49
N ASP A 236 44.96 12.86 -42.29
CA ASP A 236 44.79 11.70 -43.19
C ASP A 236 45.97 10.95 -43.85
N GLY A 237 45.92 9.60 -43.76
CA GLY A 237 46.22 8.75 -44.91
C GLY A 237 46.79 7.34 -44.67
N ASN A 238 46.00 6.29 -45.01
CA ASN A 238 46.43 5.01 -45.61
C ASN A 238 47.31 4.01 -44.79
N LEU A 239 47.30 2.68 -45.01
CA LEU A 239 46.47 1.74 -45.82
C LEU A 239 46.60 0.30 -45.25
N ASN A 240 45.80 -0.66 -45.74
CA ASN A 240 45.88 -2.14 -45.60
C ASN A 240 45.51 -2.70 -44.20
N ASN A 241 44.42 -3.44 -43.95
CA ASN A 241 43.42 -4.17 -44.75
C ASN A 241 43.79 -5.60 -45.20
N ILE A 242 43.09 -6.60 -44.60
CA ILE A 242 42.64 -7.94 -45.08
C ILE A 242 41.78 -8.51 -43.91
N ASP A 243 40.46 -8.71 -44.00
CA ASP A 243 39.66 -9.72 -44.77
C ASP A 243 39.86 -11.18 -44.27
N ASN A 244 38.92 -12.15 -44.26
CA ASN A 244 37.45 -12.32 -44.50
C ASN A 244 37.07 -13.78 -44.05
N LYS A 245 35.84 -14.32 -43.91
CA LYS A 245 34.39 -13.92 -43.89
C LYS A 245 33.61 -15.05 -43.13
N VAL A 246 32.73 -14.78 -42.16
CA VAL A 246 31.24 -14.62 -42.27
C VAL A 246 30.40 -15.91 -42.56
N SER A 247 29.60 -16.33 -41.55
CA SER A 247 28.18 -16.82 -41.63
C SER A 247 27.76 -18.30 -41.42
N VAL A 248 26.50 -18.42 -40.93
CA VAL A 248 25.49 -19.52 -40.87
C VAL A 248 25.60 -20.69 -39.85
N ASN A 249 24.46 -20.96 -39.19
CA ASN A 249 24.13 -22.09 -38.29
C ASN A 249 23.62 -23.34 -39.07
N PRO A 250 23.05 -24.41 -38.45
CA PRO A 250 23.30 -25.09 -37.15
C PRO A 250 23.61 -26.61 -37.35
N VAL A 251 23.68 -27.42 -36.27
CA VAL A 251 23.05 -28.76 -36.06
C VAL A 251 23.57 -29.42 -34.74
N SER A 252 23.02 -30.58 -34.35
CA SER A 252 22.92 -31.20 -33.01
C SER A 252 24.09 -32.12 -32.55
N GLU A 253 23.90 -32.67 -31.34
CA GLU A 253 24.38 -33.97 -30.82
C GLU A 253 25.82 -34.14 -30.26
N GLU A 254 25.89 -34.01 -28.92
CA GLU A 254 26.32 -35.03 -27.92
C GLU A 254 27.73 -35.73 -27.91
N ILE A 255 28.00 -36.29 -26.72
CA ILE A 255 28.91 -37.39 -26.36
C ILE A 255 30.36 -37.05 -25.91
N SER A 256 30.71 -37.68 -24.79
CA SER A 256 32.01 -37.82 -24.11
C SER A 256 32.60 -36.57 -23.41
N ASN A 257 32.66 -36.47 -22.07
CA ASN A 257 32.99 -37.40 -20.96
C ASN A 257 34.48 -37.39 -20.55
N ASN A 258 34.69 -37.13 -19.25
CA ASN A 258 35.80 -37.61 -18.42
C ASN A 258 37.22 -37.05 -18.72
N PHE A 259 38.13 -36.90 -17.76
CA PHE A 259 38.07 -37.25 -16.33
C PHE A 259 39.02 -36.40 -15.47
N SER A 260 38.59 -36.00 -14.27
CA SER A 260 39.35 -36.02 -13.00
C SER A 260 38.47 -35.37 -11.92
N GLN A 261 37.92 -36.07 -10.92
CA GLN A 261 38.55 -36.80 -9.82
C GLN A 261 39.37 -35.91 -8.86
N ASN A 262 39.29 -36.10 -7.54
CA ASN A 262 38.25 -36.76 -6.72
C ASN A 262 38.43 -36.37 -5.25
N LEU A 263 37.35 -36.31 -4.47
CA LEU A 263 37.38 -36.46 -3.00
C LEU A 263 35.99 -36.88 -2.49
N ALA A 264 35.55 -38.05 -2.97
CA ALA A 264 34.32 -38.73 -2.55
C ALA A 264 34.57 -39.66 -1.33
N ILE A 265 33.53 -40.43 -0.98
CA ILE A 265 33.43 -41.57 -0.02
C ILE A 265 32.73 -41.19 1.30
N ASN A 266 31.66 -41.83 1.79
CA ASN A 266 30.65 -42.82 1.31
C ASN A 266 29.60 -42.95 2.45
N LYS A 267 28.36 -43.48 2.37
CA LYS A 267 27.36 -43.91 1.34
C LYS A 267 26.00 -43.95 2.11
N ASP A 268 24.79 -44.26 1.63
CA ASP A 268 24.20 -44.84 0.41
C ASP A 268 22.94 -44.03 0.03
N GLU A 269 22.58 -43.85 -1.25
CA GLU A 269 21.67 -44.69 -2.07
C GLU A 269 20.31 -45.04 -1.42
N LYS A 270 19.15 -44.81 -2.07
CA LYS A 270 18.88 -44.74 -3.52
C LYS A 270 17.93 -43.60 -3.90
N ASP A 271 18.14 -43.04 -5.09
CA ASP A 271 17.16 -42.23 -5.81
C ASP A 271 16.00 -43.08 -6.36
N ILE A 272 14.84 -42.44 -6.55
CA ILE A 272 13.78 -42.87 -7.46
C ILE A 272 13.37 -41.67 -8.30
N GLU A 273 13.58 -41.76 -9.61
CA GLU A 273 13.11 -40.79 -10.61
C GLU A 273 11.58 -40.83 -10.70
N ASN A 274 10.90 -40.12 -9.79
CA ASN A 274 9.45 -39.98 -9.84
C ASN A 274 9.08 -38.93 -10.90
N GLU A 275 8.59 -39.41 -12.05
CA GLU A 275 7.77 -38.60 -12.96
C GLU A 275 6.68 -37.87 -12.15
N LEU A 276 6.45 -36.58 -12.42
CA LEU A 276 5.34 -35.84 -11.81
C LEU A 276 4.01 -36.25 -12.46
N THR A 277 3.57 -37.47 -12.17
CA THR A 277 2.23 -37.93 -12.50
C THR A 277 1.18 -37.03 -11.85
N PRO A 278 -0.01 -36.85 -12.46
CA PRO A 278 -1.10 -36.09 -11.84
C PRO A 278 -1.60 -36.70 -10.51
N GLU A 279 -1.22 -37.94 -10.23
CA GLU A 279 -1.57 -38.68 -9.01
C GLU A 279 -0.63 -38.35 -7.86
N THR A 280 0.69 -38.28 -8.13
CA THR A 280 1.68 -37.79 -7.15
C THR A 280 1.35 -36.36 -6.73
N ILE A 281 0.94 -35.49 -7.66
CA ILE A 281 0.51 -34.12 -7.38
C ILE A 281 -0.77 -34.10 -6.52
N LEU A 282 -1.73 -35.00 -6.78
CA LEU A 282 -2.98 -35.11 -6.01
C LEU A 282 -2.74 -35.61 -4.57
N LYS A 283 -1.91 -36.64 -4.37
CA LYS A 283 -1.55 -37.15 -3.03
C LYS A 283 -0.72 -36.11 -2.25
N GLN A 284 0.21 -35.40 -2.89
CA GLN A 284 0.93 -34.28 -2.26
C GLN A 284 -0.01 -33.14 -1.82
N ALA A 285 -0.98 -32.75 -2.66
CA ALA A 285 -1.96 -31.71 -2.31
C ALA A 285 -2.88 -32.13 -1.15
N PHE A 286 -3.27 -33.41 -1.10
CA PHE A 286 -4.02 -33.99 0.01
C PHE A 286 -3.22 -33.96 1.32
N LEU A 287 -1.96 -34.42 1.32
CA LEU A 287 -1.09 -34.38 2.50
C LEU A 287 -0.82 -32.93 2.96
N ALA A 288 -0.63 -32.00 2.03
CA ALA A 288 -0.45 -30.58 2.35
C ALA A 288 -1.70 -29.97 3.01
N ALA A 289 -2.88 -30.30 2.50
CA ALA A 289 -4.16 -29.90 3.08
C ALA A 289 -4.35 -30.42 4.51
N LEU A 290 -3.98 -31.68 4.78
CA LEU A 290 -4.02 -32.24 6.13
C LEU A 290 -3.01 -31.55 7.07
N LYS A 291 -1.77 -31.34 6.62
CA LYS A 291 -0.69 -30.79 7.46
C LYS A 291 -0.87 -29.30 7.77
N ASN A 292 -1.34 -28.50 6.81
CA ASN A 292 -1.58 -27.07 7.00
C ASN A 292 -2.89 -26.78 7.75
N ASN A 293 -3.96 -27.56 7.52
CA ASN A 293 -5.29 -27.22 8.04
C ASN A 293 -5.80 -28.16 9.16
N GLY A 294 -5.04 -29.20 9.56
CA GLY A 294 -5.47 -30.24 10.50
C GLY A 294 -6.15 -29.75 11.77
N LYS A 295 -5.59 -28.72 12.44
CA LYS A 295 -6.17 -28.12 13.67
C LYS A 295 -7.41 -27.24 13.45
N SER A 296 -7.85 -27.08 12.19
CA SER A 296 -9.00 -26.23 11.80
C SER A 296 -10.13 -27.01 11.10
N LEU A 297 -9.90 -28.28 10.75
CA LEU A 297 -10.88 -29.13 10.08
C LEU A 297 -12.01 -29.53 11.04
N GLN A 298 -13.17 -28.89 10.90
CA GLN A 298 -14.37 -29.26 11.65
C GLN A 298 -15.01 -30.51 11.04
N LEU A 299 -14.84 -31.65 11.71
CA LEU A 299 -15.47 -32.93 11.36
C LEU A 299 -16.87 -33.03 12.02
N PRO A 300 -17.86 -33.70 11.39
CA PRO A 300 -17.77 -34.44 10.13
C PRO A 300 -17.89 -33.54 8.88
N LEU A 301 -16.92 -33.64 7.97
CA LEU A 301 -16.77 -32.76 6.81
C LEU A 301 -17.22 -33.42 5.50
N LEU A 302 -18.07 -32.73 4.72
CA LEU A 302 -18.51 -33.19 3.40
C LEU A 302 -17.33 -33.35 2.43
N THR A 303 -17.19 -34.50 1.78
CA THR A 303 -16.05 -34.85 0.90
C THR A 303 -15.83 -33.84 -0.24
N SER A 304 -16.90 -33.36 -0.86
CA SER A 304 -16.83 -32.37 -1.94
C SER A 304 -16.40 -30.97 -1.45
N ASN A 305 -16.66 -30.62 -0.19
CA ASN A 305 -16.12 -29.42 0.43
C ASN A 305 -14.66 -29.61 0.83
N PHE A 306 -14.26 -30.78 1.33
CA PHE A 306 -12.86 -31.08 1.62
C PHE A 306 -11.97 -30.94 0.36
N TYR A 307 -12.37 -31.58 -0.74
CA TYR A 307 -11.65 -31.47 -2.01
C TYR A 307 -11.55 -30.01 -2.51
N ARG A 308 -12.68 -29.29 -2.56
CA ARG A 308 -12.75 -27.94 -3.13
C ARG A 308 -12.07 -26.86 -2.28
N LEU A 309 -12.16 -26.93 -0.95
CA LEU A 309 -11.74 -25.86 -0.04
C LEU A 309 -10.36 -26.11 0.59
N TYR A 310 -9.84 -27.33 0.53
CA TYR A 310 -8.58 -27.70 1.21
C TYR A 310 -7.58 -28.35 0.25
N ILE A 311 -7.98 -29.34 -0.57
CA ILE A 311 -7.05 -30.01 -1.51
C ILE A 311 -6.71 -29.10 -2.70
N VAL A 312 -7.70 -28.51 -3.36
CA VAL A 312 -7.47 -27.68 -4.56
C VAL A 312 -6.59 -26.43 -4.29
N PRO A 313 -6.75 -25.67 -3.18
CA PRO A 313 -5.90 -24.51 -2.92
C PRO A 313 -4.44 -24.80 -2.56
N GLU A 314 -4.13 -26.00 -2.07
CA GLU A 314 -2.76 -26.41 -1.73
C GLU A 314 -2.03 -27.11 -2.89
N ALA A 315 -2.71 -27.35 -4.01
CA ALA A 315 -2.12 -27.94 -5.21
C ALA A 315 -1.27 -26.93 -5.99
N LYS A 316 0.01 -27.27 -6.24
CA LYS A 316 0.96 -26.43 -7.02
C LYS A 316 0.58 -26.29 -8.50
N GLN A 317 -0.37 -27.08 -9.01
CA GLN A 317 -0.87 -27.07 -10.38
C GLN A 317 -2.37 -27.35 -10.41
N ALA A 318 -3.04 -27.01 -11.52
CA ALA A 318 -4.49 -27.22 -11.67
C ALA A 318 -4.86 -28.71 -11.75
N LEU A 319 -5.43 -29.25 -10.68
CA LEU A 319 -5.89 -30.64 -10.59
C LEU A 319 -7.08 -30.91 -11.52
N ASP A 320 -6.91 -31.84 -12.45
CA ASP A 320 -7.99 -32.43 -13.26
C ASP A 320 -8.17 -33.91 -12.93
N LEU A 321 -9.19 -34.22 -12.13
CA LEU A 321 -9.56 -35.59 -11.73
C LEU A 321 -9.81 -36.54 -12.92
N LYS A 322 -10.07 -36.03 -14.13
CA LYS A 322 -10.26 -36.88 -15.32
C LYS A 322 -8.94 -37.42 -15.90
N LYS A 323 -7.80 -36.85 -15.52
CA LYS A 323 -6.46 -37.21 -16.01
C LYS A 323 -5.69 -38.16 -15.09
N SER A 324 -6.25 -38.51 -13.92
CA SER A 324 -5.69 -39.50 -12.99
C SER A 324 -6.41 -40.85 -13.08
N LYS A 325 -5.77 -41.93 -12.62
CA LYS A 325 -6.33 -43.31 -12.56
C LYS A 325 -7.74 -43.35 -11.96
N TYR A 326 -8.00 -42.51 -10.96
CA TYR A 326 -9.24 -42.46 -10.20
C TYR A 326 -10.47 -42.09 -11.04
N LYS A 327 -10.36 -41.09 -11.94
CA LYS A 327 -11.45 -40.52 -12.77
C LYS A 327 -12.66 -39.92 -12.02
N LYS A 328 -12.80 -40.20 -10.72
CA LYS A 328 -13.83 -39.74 -9.78
C LYS A 328 -13.23 -39.50 -8.40
N LEU A 329 -13.77 -38.55 -7.65
CA LEU A 329 -13.31 -38.24 -6.29
C LEU A 329 -13.45 -39.44 -5.33
N SER A 330 -14.57 -40.17 -5.38
CA SER A 330 -14.80 -41.34 -4.50
C SER A 330 -13.73 -42.43 -4.68
N ASN A 331 -13.24 -42.64 -5.91
CA ASN A 331 -12.20 -43.64 -6.18
C ASN A 331 -10.84 -43.24 -5.57
N PHE A 332 -10.54 -41.93 -5.50
CA PHE A 332 -9.35 -41.42 -4.80
C PHE A 332 -9.52 -41.54 -3.29
N LEU A 333 -10.67 -41.14 -2.76
CA LEU A 333 -10.94 -41.20 -1.32
C LEU A 333 -10.99 -42.63 -0.79
N ASN A 334 -11.38 -43.61 -1.59
CA ASN A 334 -11.29 -45.03 -1.22
C ASN A 334 -9.83 -45.48 -1.04
N GLU A 335 -8.92 -45.13 -1.96
CA GLU A 335 -7.48 -45.42 -1.79
C GLU A 335 -6.92 -44.73 -0.53
N MET A 336 -7.39 -43.53 -0.18
CA MET A 336 -7.02 -42.86 1.07
C MET A 336 -7.68 -43.46 2.34
N ILE A 337 -8.73 -44.30 2.21
CA ILE A 337 -9.26 -45.13 3.30
C ILE A 337 -8.43 -46.41 3.43
N ASP A 338 -8.09 -47.06 2.30
CA ASP A 338 -7.29 -48.29 2.24
C ASP A 338 -5.85 -48.04 2.74
N GLU A 339 -5.28 -46.87 2.45
CA GLU A 339 -4.02 -46.36 3.02
C GLU A 339 -4.16 -45.83 4.46
N GLY A 340 -5.36 -45.83 5.06
CA GLY A 340 -5.60 -45.54 6.48
C GLY A 340 -5.73 -44.05 6.89
N PHE A 341 -5.56 -43.09 5.98
CA PHE A 341 -5.57 -41.66 6.30
C PHE A 341 -6.92 -41.12 6.81
N ILE A 342 -8.05 -41.65 6.33
CA ILE A 342 -9.39 -41.08 6.58
C ILE A 342 -10.46 -42.15 6.79
N VAL A 343 -11.50 -41.83 7.55
CA VAL A 343 -12.70 -42.67 7.71
C VAL A 343 -13.94 -41.92 7.24
N ILE A 344 -14.56 -42.40 6.16
CA ILE A 344 -15.79 -41.83 5.58
C ILE A 344 -17.02 -42.59 6.09
N ARG A 345 -18.15 -41.88 6.24
CA ARG A 345 -19.48 -42.48 6.42
C ARG A 345 -20.49 -41.81 5.49
N GLU A 346 -21.37 -42.61 4.88
CA GLU A 346 -22.54 -42.13 4.16
C GLU A 346 -23.66 -41.83 5.19
N GLU A 347 -24.16 -40.59 5.23
CA GLU A 347 -25.20 -40.18 6.19
C GLU A 347 -26.59 -40.14 5.54
N THR A 348 -26.64 -39.84 4.23
CA THR A 348 -27.83 -39.94 3.37
C THR A 348 -27.39 -40.40 1.99
N LYS A 349 -28.28 -41.07 1.24
CA LYS A 349 -27.95 -41.72 -0.04
C LYS A 349 -27.22 -40.77 -1.02
N GLY A 350 -25.94 -41.06 -1.29
CA GLY A 350 -25.05 -40.27 -2.15
C GLY A 350 -24.35 -39.08 -1.49
N VAL A 351 -24.29 -39.01 -0.15
CA VAL A 351 -23.67 -37.91 0.60
C VAL A 351 -22.65 -38.43 1.61
N ASP A 352 -21.39 -38.49 1.17
CA ASP A 352 -20.23 -38.94 1.95
C ASP A 352 -19.68 -37.82 2.86
N LYS A 353 -19.44 -38.14 4.15
CA LYS A 353 -18.70 -37.26 5.07
C LYS A 353 -17.48 -37.96 5.65
N ILE A 354 -16.35 -37.24 5.70
CA ILE A 354 -15.16 -37.61 6.46
C ILE A 354 -15.49 -37.41 7.94
N THR A 355 -15.35 -38.48 8.73
CA THR A 355 -15.71 -38.52 10.16
C THR A 355 -14.48 -38.56 11.08
N PHE A 356 -13.38 -39.13 10.60
CA PHE A 356 -12.09 -39.17 11.26
C PHE A 356 -10.96 -38.99 10.24
N ILE A 357 -9.83 -38.48 10.69
CA ILE A 357 -8.59 -38.28 9.94
C ILE A 357 -7.45 -38.69 10.87
N ASP A 358 -6.55 -39.54 10.41
CA ASP A 358 -5.32 -39.84 11.14
C ASP A 358 -4.27 -38.74 10.88
N PHE A 359 -3.78 -38.13 11.96
CA PHE A 359 -2.75 -37.09 11.92
C PHE A 359 -1.35 -37.61 12.30
N ASP A 360 -1.26 -38.82 12.85
CA ASP A 360 -0.02 -39.46 13.30
C ASP A 360 0.53 -40.46 12.26
N HIS A 361 -0.18 -40.64 11.13
CA HIS A 361 0.21 -41.52 10.03
C HIS A 361 1.64 -41.23 9.51
N PRO A 362 2.54 -42.24 9.37
CA PRO A 362 3.96 -42.02 9.12
C PRO A 362 4.29 -41.24 7.84
N GLU A 363 3.52 -41.40 6.76
CA GLU A 363 3.71 -40.57 5.56
C GLU A 363 3.43 -39.08 5.84
N LEU A 364 2.41 -38.76 6.64
CA LEU A 364 2.04 -37.37 6.95
C LEU A 364 3.04 -36.73 7.93
N VAL A 365 3.58 -37.50 8.88
CA VAL A 365 4.66 -37.06 9.77
C VAL A 365 5.90 -36.69 8.97
N ASN A 366 6.34 -37.59 8.07
CA ASN A 366 7.56 -37.42 7.27
C ASN A 366 7.42 -36.41 6.11
N PHE A 367 6.20 -36.09 5.66
CA PHE A 367 5.98 -35.15 4.55
C PHE A 367 6.35 -33.71 4.90
N ILE A 368 7.46 -33.19 4.36
CA ILE A 368 7.91 -31.81 4.62
C ILE A 368 7.13 -30.82 3.74
N THR A 369 6.50 -29.83 4.37
CA THR A 369 5.82 -28.71 3.71
C THR A 369 6.23 -27.37 4.32
N ASP A 370 6.14 -26.30 3.52
CA ASP A 370 6.26 -24.93 4.00
C ASP A 370 5.10 -24.60 4.95
N VAL A 371 5.36 -24.70 6.26
CA VAL A 371 4.33 -24.56 7.31
C VAL A 371 3.80 -23.13 7.33
N LYS A 372 2.65 -22.92 6.68
CA LYS A 372 1.83 -21.70 6.81
C LYS A 372 1.44 -21.56 8.28
N LYS A 373 1.95 -20.53 8.98
CA LYS A 373 1.64 -20.30 10.40
C LYS A 373 0.13 -20.21 10.60
N SER A 374 -0.38 -21.00 11.54
CA SER A 374 -1.82 -21.09 11.83
C SER A 374 -2.37 -19.75 12.34
N ASN A 375 -3.30 -19.15 11.60
CA ASN A 375 -4.03 -17.95 12.02
C ASN A 375 -5.04 -18.28 13.14
N VAL A 376 -4.57 -18.38 14.38
CA VAL A 376 -5.41 -18.64 15.57
C VAL A 376 -5.81 -17.34 16.26
N SER A 377 -6.76 -16.64 15.64
CA SER A 377 -7.71 -15.77 16.34
C SER A 377 -8.93 -15.56 15.44
N ALA A 378 -9.99 -16.32 15.68
CA ALA A 378 -11.17 -16.33 14.83
C ALA A 378 -12.15 -15.21 15.19
N GLU A 379 -12.07 -14.07 14.50
CA GLU A 379 -13.23 -13.20 14.27
C GLU A 379 -13.68 -13.33 12.81
N GLY A 380 -14.97 -13.60 12.60
CA GLY A 380 -15.50 -14.01 11.30
C GLY A 380 -15.48 -12.90 10.26
N THR A 381 -14.60 -13.03 9.27
CA THR A 381 -14.63 -12.23 8.04
C THR A 381 -15.02 -13.12 6.86
N ASN A 382 -16.22 -12.89 6.30
CA ASN A 382 -16.67 -13.54 5.08
C ASN A 382 -15.81 -13.02 3.90
N SER A 383 -14.83 -13.81 3.48
CA SER A 383 -13.85 -13.44 2.45
C SER A 383 -14.35 -13.69 1.01
N GLU A 384 -15.57 -13.23 0.70
CA GLU A 384 -16.05 -13.06 -0.67
C GLU A 384 -16.56 -11.63 -0.89
N ASN A 385 -16.06 -10.97 -1.96
CA ASN A 385 -16.23 -9.55 -2.29
C ASN A 385 -15.57 -8.55 -1.32
N GLN A 386 -14.31 -8.19 -1.61
CA GLN A 386 -13.61 -7.09 -0.94
C GLN A 386 -14.13 -5.71 -1.39
N ASN A 387 -15.32 -5.33 -0.94
CA ASN A 387 -15.76 -3.93 -0.99
C ASN A 387 -15.38 -3.26 0.35
N PRO A 388 -14.49 -2.25 0.37
CA PRO A 388 -14.12 -1.60 1.62
C PRO A 388 -15.32 -0.86 2.23
N LEU A 389 -15.71 -1.28 3.43
CA LEU A 389 -16.84 -0.71 4.17
C LEU A 389 -16.57 0.75 4.61
N PHE A 390 -15.30 1.11 4.79
CA PHE A 390 -14.87 2.40 5.29
C PHE A 390 -13.94 3.13 4.31
N LYS A 391 -14.17 4.43 4.16
CA LYS A 391 -13.19 5.43 3.75
C LYS A 391 -12.04 5.39 4.75
N SER A 392 -10.83 5.33 4.24
CA SER A 392 -9.62 5.56 5.03
C SER A 392 -9.16 7.01 4.89
N GLU A 393 -8.44 7.50 5.89
CA GLU A 393 -7.86 8.84 5.95
C GLU A 393 -6.39 8.76 6.30
N LEU A 394 -5.58 9.59 5.63
CA LEU A 394 -4.14 9.62 5.86
C LEU A 394 -3.86 10.19 7.25
N THR A 395 -3.47 9.32 8.16
CA THR A 395 -3.16 9.66 9.54
C THR A 395 -1.63 9.71 9.71
N GLU A 396 -1.17 10.62 10.56
CA GLU A 396 0.23 10.73 10.98
C GLU A 396 0.48 9.85 12.20
N LEU A 397 1.53 9.02 12.17
CA LEU A 397 1.89 8.10 13.25
C LEU A 397 3.38 8.17 13.52
N TYR A 398 3.74 7.92 14.78
CA TYR A 398 5.12 7.81 15.20
C TYR A 398 5.37 6.38 15.68
N VAL A 399 6.39 5.74 15.12
CA VAL A 399 6.79 4.35 15.39
C VAL A 399 7.75 4.32 16.58
N ILE A 400 7.53 3.37 17.49
CA ILE A 400 8.34 3.22 18.71
C ILE A 400 9.74 2.68 18.37
N THR A 401 10.72 3.57 18.46
CA THR A 401 12.16 3.35 18.31
C THR A 401 12.79 2.75 19.58
N ASP A 402 14.01 2.21 19.48
CA ASP A 402 14.76 1.70 20.65
C ASP A 402 14.97 2.73 21.75
N ALA A 403 15.21 4.00 21.39
CA ALA A 403 15.38 5.09 22.35
C ALA A 403 14.10 5.39 23.16
N THR A 404 12.93 5.08 22.61
CA THR A 404 11.63 5.36 23.23
C THR A 404 10.90 4.11 23.75
N ALA A 405 11.31 2.90 23.32
CA ALA A 405 10.72 1.64 23.74
C ALA A 405 10.63 1.42 25.26
N PRO A 406 11.61 1.83 26.11
CA PRO A 406 11.48 1.70 27.58
C PRO A 406 10.32 2.51 28.17
N LEU A 407 10.00 3.66 27.57
CA LEU A 407 8.89 4.53 27.97
C LEU A 407 7.54 3.87 27.63
N PHE A 408 7.41 3.38 26.39
CA PHE A 408 6.17 2.83 25.87
C PHE A 408 5.89 1.40 26.35
N THR A 409 6.91 0.62 26.71
CA THR A 409 6.76 -0.73 27.30
C THR A 409 6.08 -0.67 28.68
N LYS A 410 6.35 0.36 29.50
CA LYS A 410 5.61 0.65 30.75
C LYS A 410 4.11 0.92 30.53
N LEU A 411 3.67 1.12 29.28
CA LEU A 411 2.29 1.37 28.85
C LEU A 411 1.71 0.23 28.00
N ASN A 412 2.38 -0.93 27.95
CA ASN A 412 2.01 -2.14 27.21
C ASN A 412 2.11 -2.07 25.67
N TYR A 413 2.69 -1.00 25.10
CA TYR A 413 3.01 -0.92 23.67
C TYR A 413 4.36 -1.62 23.37
N LYS A 414 4.53 -2.09 22.14
CA LYS A 414 5.72 -2.83 21.68
C LYS A 414 6.67 -1.94 20.86
N ARG A 415 7.96 -2.31 20.80
CA ARG A 415 8.91 -1.77 19.81
C ARG A 415 8.37 -2.01 18.40
N GLY A 416 8.48 -0.99 17.53
CA GLY A 416 7.96 -1.05 16.16
C GLY A 416 6.44 -0.88 16.03
N GLU A 417 5.71 -0.70 17.13
CA GLU A 417 4.29 -0.35 17.10
C GLU A 417 4.11 1.15 16.81
N ALA A 418 3.07 1.52 16.05
CA ALA A 418 2.86 2.88 15.56
C ALA A 418 1.70 3.56 16.29
N ILE A 419 1.94 4.74 16.87
CA ILE A 419 0.94 5.50 17.63
C ILE A 419 0.52 6.74 16.82
N PRO A 420 -0.79 6.96 16.55
CA PRO A 420 -1.26 8.18 15.90
C PRO A 420 -0.90 9.44 16.66
N ALA A 421 -0.47 10.49 15.96
CA ALA A 421 0.01 11.76 16.51
C ALA A 421 -0.95 12.37 17.56
N VAL A 422 -2.26 12.33 17.26
CA VAL A 422 -3.35 12.82 18.11
C VAL A 422 -3.41 12.08 19.47
N GLN A 423 -2.98 10.82 19.52
CA GLN A 423 -3.03 9.97 20.71
C GLN A 423 -1.77 10.11 21.59
N ILE A 424 -0.59 10.42 21.03
CA ILE A 424 0.69 10.48 21.78
C ILE A 424 0.59 11.40 23.00
N LYS A 425 -0.01 12.59 22.86
CA LYS A 425 -0.21 13.53 23.98
C LYS A 425 -1.13 13.01 25.08
N LYS A 426 -2.03 12.07 24.77
CA LYS A 426 -2.87 11.35 25.73
C LYS A 426 -2.08 10.23 26.41
N VAL A 427 -1.35 9.42 25.63
CA VAL A 427 -0.50 8.30 26.11
C VAL A 427 0.59 8.81 27.07
N LEU A 428 1.26 9.91 26.75
CA LEU A 428 2.26 10.53 27.63
C LEU A 428 1.64 11.16 28.88
N ARG A 429 0.42 11.69 28.81
CA ARG A 429 -0.32 12.13 30.01
C ARG A 429 -0.69 10.95 30.91
N GLU A 430 -1.05 9.81 30.32
CA GLU A 430 -1.33 8.57 31.05
C GLU A 430 -0.06 8.03 31.73
N TYR A 431 1.10 8.11 31.07
CA TYR A 431 2.40 7.81 31.68
C TYR A 431 2.69 8.66 32.92
N VAL A 432 2.60 9.99 32.78
CA VAL A 432 2.82 10.96 33.86
C VAL A 432 1.94 10.65 35.07
N ASN A 433 0.66 10.34 34.83
CA ASN A 433 -0.29 9.94 35.88
C ASN A 433 0.06 8.58 36.50
N LYS A 434 0.46 7.59 35.70
CA LYS A 434 0.78 6.21 36.13
C LYS A 434 2.09 6.14 36.92
N GLN A 435 3.09 6.95 36.59
CA GLN A 435 4.33 7.09 37.35
C GLN A 435 4.24 8.10 38.51
N ARG A 436 3.12 8.85 38.62
CA ARG A 436 2.89 9.89 39.65
C ARG A 436 4.02 10.94 39.73
N LEU A 437 4.50 11.41 38.58
CA LEU A 437 5.61 12.37 38.52
C LEU A 437 5.27 13.66 39.30
N SER A 438 6.16 14.05 40.22
CA SER A 438 6.05 15.29 40.98
C SER A 438 6.05 16.51 40.06
N THR A 439 5.32 17.55 40.45
CA THR A 439 5.25 18.80 39.70
C THR A 439 5.90 19.91 40.49
N SER A 440 6.90 20.58 39.91
CA SER A 440 7.56 21.72 40.53
C SER A 440 6.60 22.90 40.68
N ASN A 441 6.81 23.68 41.75
CA ASN A 441 5.85 24.66 42.24
C ASN A 441 6.11 26.10 41.75
N ASP A 442 6.86 26.26 40.66
CA ASP A 442 7.12 27.59 40.09
C ASP A 442 5.92 28.13 39.31
N CYS A 443 5.49 29.33 39.69
CA CYS A 443 4.25 29.92 39.22
C CYS A 443 4.39 30.58 37.84
N THR A 444 3.89 29.93 36.77
CA THR A 444 3.00 30.58 35.77
C THR A 444 2.55 29.63 34.65
N ALA A 445 1.25 29.60 34.38
CA ALA A 445 0.55 29.08 33.18
C ALA A 445 0.75 27.60 32.74
N ASN A 446 1.94 27.01 32.84
CA ASN A 446 2.23 25.62 32.43
C ASN A 446 2.76 24.82 33.61
N ARG A 447 2.08 23.72 33.95
CA ARG A 447 2.52 22.80 35.00
C ARG A 447 3.72 21.99 34.50
N SER A 448 4.89 22.22 35.09
CA SER A 448 6.10 21.43 34.88
C SER A 448 6.07 20.12 35.66
N TYR A 449 6.81 19.14 35.17
CA TYR A 449 6.99 17.83 35.78
C TYR A 449 8.48 17.54 35.96
N VAL A 450 8.85 17.01 37.12
CA VAL A 450 10.15 16.37 37.34
C VAL A 450 10.17 15.06 36.55
N LEU A 451 11.21 14.84 35.75
CA LEU A 451 11.31 13.69 34.85
C LEU A 451 11.88 12.47 35.58
N ASP A 452 11.44 11.26 35.21
CA ASP A 452 12.10 10.02 35.63
C ASP A 452 13.34 9.75 34.77
N GLU A 453 14.19 8.80 35.17
CA GLU A 453 15.43 8.45 34.47
C GLU A 453 15.21 8.18 32.96
N ILE A 454 14.05 7.64 32.59
CA ILE A 454 13.68 7.37 31.20
C ILE A 454 13.38 8.68 30.45
N LEU A 455 12.52 9.54 30.99
CA LEU A 455 12.21 10.83 30.37
C LEU A 455 13.40 11.79 30.40
N GLN A 456 14.24 11.78 31.44
CA GLN A 456 15.47 12.55 31.53
C GLN A 456 16.48 12.13 30.45
N ARG A 457 16.58 10.83 30.13
CA ARG A 457 17.42 10.29 29.04
C ARG A 457 16.90 10.65 27.64
N ILE A 458 15.61 10.93 27.49
CA ILE A 458 14.98 11.30 26.21
C ILE A 458 14.92 12.83 26.01
N CYS A 459 14.72 13.59 27.09
CA CYS A 459 14.53 15.04 27.07
C CYS A 459 15.77 15.84 27.48
N GLU A 460 16.82 15.16 27.97
CA GLU A 460 18.12 15.73 28.34
C GLU A 460 18.02 16.86 29.40
N ARG A 461 17.00 16.80 30.26
CA ARG A 461 16.63 17.80 31.29
C ARG A 461 16.07 17.13 32.55
N SER A 462 16.19 17.79 33.70
CA SER A 462 15.58 17.35 34.98
C SER A 462 14.08 17.64 35.06
N GLU A 463 13.64 18.76 34.49
CA GLU A 463 12.23 19.20 34.50
C GLU A 463 11.76 19.67 33.13
N ALA A 464 10.49 19.41 32.81
CA ALA A 464 9.86 19.91 31.59
C ALA A 464 8.31 20.02 31.71
N PRO A 465 7.67 20.99 31.04
CA PRO A 465 6.23 20.99 30.84
C PRO A 465 5.83 19.91 29.83
N LEU A 466 4.62 19.36 29.95
CA LEU A 466 4.13 18.24 29.12
C LEU A 466 4.27 18.47 27.60
N ASN A 467 4.19 19.71 27.13
CA ASN A 467 4.38 20.04 25.71
C ASN A 467 5.83 19.79 25.24
N CYS A 468 6.84 20.09 26.07
CA CYS A 468 8.24 19.80 25.76
C CYS A 468 8.52 18.29 25.79
N ILE A 469 7.96 17.58 26.77
CA ILE A 469 8.07 16.10 26.85
C ILE A 469 7.52 15.46 25.57
N VAL A 470 6.34 15.93 25.09
CA VAL A 470 5.74 15.45 23.84
C VAL A 470 6.66 15.69 22.64
N SER A 471 7.24 16.89 22.49
CA SER A 471 8.14 17.18 21.36
C SER A 471 9.46 16.41 21.42
N SER A 472 10.08 16.27 22.61
CA SER A 472 11.33 15.51 22.78
C SER A 472 11.14 14.01 22.53
N VAL A 473 10.01 13.43 22.98
CA VAL A 473 9.68 12.03 22.65
C VAL A 473 9.46 11.88 21.15
N ILE A 474 8.65 12.76 20.53
CA ILE A 474 8.39 12.76 19.09
C ILE A 474 9.70 12.85 18.27
N SER A 475 10.64 13.72 18.63
CA SER A 475 11.90 13.89 17.90
C SER A 475 12.84 12.67 17.97
N LYS A 476 12.58 11.70 18.85
CA LYS A 476 13.36 10.45 18.96
C LYS A 476 12.55 9.23 18.45
N MET A 477 11.32 9.41 17.94
CA MET A 477 10.51 8.38 17.28
C MET A 477 10.66 8.43 15.75
N GLU A 478 10.32 7.35 15.06
CA GLU A 478 10.38 7.28 13.60
C GLU A 478 9.05 7.74 12.99
N HIS A 479 9.11 8.68 12.03
CA HIS A 479 7.93 9.36 11.48
C HIS A 479 7.32 8.60 10.31
N SER A 480 6.02 8.30 10.37
CA SER A 480 5.32 7.50 9.37
C SER A 480 3.89 8.00 9.09
N TYR A 481 3.34 7.58 7.96
CA TYR A 481 1.97 7.90 7.55
C TYR A 481 1.24 6.61 7.18
N GLN A 482 0.11 6.33 7.85
CA GLN A 482 -0.72 5.15 7.59
C GLN A 482 -2.12 5.58 7.16
N MET A 483 -2.67 4.83 6.21
CA MET A 483 -4.03 4.99 5.72
C MET A 483 -5.01 4.30 6.68
N CYS A 484 -5.30 4.95 7.81
CA CYS A 484 -6.18 4.40 8.86
C CYS A 484 -7.65 4.46 8.45
N SER A 485 -8.46 3.50 8.92
CA SER A 485 -9.92 3.62 8.80
C SER A 485 -10.40 4.84 9.58
N VAL A 486 -11.27 5.67 8.99
CA VAL A 486 -11.84 6.83 9.69
C VAL A 486 -12.63 6.41 10.94
N LYS A 487 -12.95 5.12 11.13
CA LYS A 487 -13.42 4.52 12.39
C LYS A 487 -12.57 4.95 13.60
N ASP A 488 -11.25 5.06 13.45
CA ASP A 488 -10.29 5.10 14.56
C ASP A 488 -9.71 6.50 14.85
N VAL A 489 -9.87 7.46 13.92
CA VAL A 489 -9.07 8.69 13.86
C VAL A 489 -9.50 9.81 14.83
N ALA A 490 -10.76 9.88 15.27
CA ALA A 490 -11.25 11.02 16.06
C ALA A 490 -12.25 10.67 17.18
N SER A 491 -12.04 11.29 18.36
CA SER A 491 -12.83 11.08 19.59
C SER A 491 -14.06 11.99 19.75
N ASN A 492 -14.26 12.98 18.87
CA ASN A 492 -15.38 13.95 18.91
C ASN A 492 -16.21 13.89 17.61
N LYS A 493 -16.79 12.72 17.32
CA LYS A 493 -17.67 12.51 16.16
C LYS A 493 -19.14 12.78 16.53
N PRO A 494 -19.89 13.53 15.70
CA PRO A 494 -21.33 13.71 15.91
C PRO A 494 -22.08 12.41 15.57
N LEU A 495 -23.01 12.05 16.44
CA LEU A 495 -23.74 10.77 16.43
C LEU A 495 -24.49 10.50 15.12
N ILE A 496 -24.59 9.22 14.73
CA ILE A 496 -25.46 8.79 13.63
C ILE A 496 -26.91 8.95 14.09
N GLN A 497 -27.62 9.92 13.53
CA GLN A 497 -29.03 10.16 13.85
C GLN A 497 -29.93 9.56 12.76
N MET A 498 -30.73 8.57 13.16
CA MET A 498 -31.86 8.05 12.38
C MET A 498 -33.14 8.81 12.75
N SER A 499 -34.04 9.00 11.80
CA SER A 499 -35.35 9.59 12.02
C SER A 499 -36.39 9.09 11.03
N LEU A 500 -37.68 9.24 11.35
CA LEU A 500 -38.79 8.94 10.43
C LEU A 500 -39.45 10.22 9.94
N ALA A 501 -39.48 10.39 8.62
CA ALA A 501 -40.35 11.34 7.95
C ALA A 501 -41.58 10.62 7.38
N THR A 502 -42.72 11.31 7.31
CA THR A 502 -43.90 10.82 6.57
C THR A 502 -44.09 11.69 5.34
N ARG A 503 -43.99 11.09 4.14
CA ARG A 503 -44.32 11.74 2.86
C ARG A 503 -45.78 11.41 2.47
N SER A 504 -46.27 12.11 1.45
CA SER A 504 -47.64 12.05 0.90
C SER A 504 -48.32 10.66 0.96
N LYS A 505 -49.59 10.63 1.41
CA LYS A 505 -50.41 9.43 1.61
C LYS A 505 -49.78 8.41 2.57
N ASN A 506 -49.44 8.85 3.79
CA ASN A 506 -48.93 8.03 4.91
C ASN A 506 -47.67 7.19 4.61
N LYS A 507 -46.91 7.54 3.57
CA LYS A 507 -45.69 6.81 3.19
C LYS A 507 -44.55 7.19 4.13
N LYS A 508 -44.28 6.34 5.13
CA LYS A 508 -43.12 6.50 6.02
C LYS A 508 -41.81 6.29 5.26
N VAL A 509 -40.81 7.07 5.62
CA VAL A 509 -39.48 7.13 5.02
C VAL A 509 -38.47 7.29 6.15
N THR A 510 -37.38 6.53 6.11
CA THR A 510 -36.30 6.63 7.09
C THR A 510 -35.22 7.57 6.56
N LEU A 511 -34.78 8.51 7.39
CA LEU A 511 -33.68 9.43 7.12
C LEU A 511 -32.52 9.09 8.07
N VAL A 512 -31.30 9.03 7.54
CA VAL A 512 -30.08 8.75 8.32
C VAL A 512 -29.04 9.82 8.00
N SER A 513 -28.37 10.34 9.03
CA SER A 513 -27.40 11.43 8.93
C SER A 513 -26.09 11.10 9.66
N ASN A 514 -25.04 11.87 9.37
CA ASN A 514 -23.67 11.69 9.90
C ASN A 514 -22.99 10.34 9.60
N ILE A 515 -23.54 9.49 8.72
CA ILE A 515 -22.93 8.21 8.26
C ILE A 515 -21.44 8.39 7.91
N GLU A 516 -21.12 9.43 7.14
CA GLU A 516 -19.75 9.71 6.68
C GLU A 516 -18.77 10.04 7.81
N CYS A 517 -19.25 10.52 8.96
CA CYS A 517 -18.41 10.89 10.11
C CYS A 517 -17.79 9.67 10.81
N TYR A 518 -18.32 8.48 10.52
CA TYR A 518 -17.81 7.19 10.98
C TYR A 518 -16.97 6.49 9.91
N GLY A 519 -16.66 7.20 8.82
CA GLY A 519 -15.88 6.68 7.71
C GLY A 519 -16.67 5.86 6.71
N ILE A 520 -17.96 5.57 6.91
CA ILE A 520 -18.69 4.66 6.03
C ILE A 520 -18.69 5.16 4.56
N ILE A 521 -18.38 4.26 3.61
CA ILE A 521 -18.51 4.58 2.18
C ILE A 521 -20.00 4.63 1.83
N MET A 522 -20.54 5.85 1.63
CA MET A 522 -21.96 6.09 1.34
C MET A 522 -22.47 5.24 0.16
N ASN A 523 -21.67 5.07 -0.89
CA ASN A 523 -22.05 4.27 -2.06
C ASN A 523 -22.21 2.77 -1.77
N GLU A 524 -21.35 2.18 -0.93
CA GLU A 524 -21.48 0.76 -0.52
C GLU A 524 -22.61 0.58 0.49
N PHE A 525 -22.75 1.52 1.43
CA PHE A 525 -23.89 1.56 2.36
C PHE A 525 -25.22 1.67 1.60
N ILE A 526 -25.29 2.46 0.53
CA ILE A 526 -26.43 2.56 -0.38
C ILE A 526 -26.75 1.23 -1.06
N LYS A 527 -25.74 0.49 -1.58
CA LYS A 527 -25.95 -0.83 -2.18
C LYS A 527 -26.50 -1.83 -1.17
N LEU A 528 -25.86 -1.93 0.00
CA LEU A 528 -26.26 -2.84 1.07
C LEU A 528 -27.65 -2.50 1.62
N CYS A 529 -28.01 -1.21 1.74
CA CYS A 529 -29.37 -0.80 2.09
C CYS A 529 -30.39 -1.13 1.00
N LYS A 530 -30.08 -0.92 -0.30
CA LYS A 530 -31.00 -1.31 -1.39
C LYS A 530 -31.27 -2.81 -1.40
N GLN A 531 -30.23 -3.61 -1.25
CA GLN A 531 -30.31 -5.08 -1.28
C GLN A 531 -30.99 -5.65 -0.02
N GLY A 532 -30.53 -5.26 1.17
CA GLY A 532 -31.02 -5.83 2.44
C GLY A 532 -32.37 -5.28 2.91
N ALA A 533 -32.72 -4.04 2.58
CA ALA A 533 -34.03 -3.46 2.90
C ALA A 533 -35.07 -3.62 1.78
N ALA A 534 -34.67 -4.17 0.62
CA ALA A 534 -35.48 -4.30 -0.60
C ALA A 534 -36.21 -3.00 -0.99
N ALA A 535 -35.55 -1.85 -0.80
CA ALA A 535 -36.18 -0.53 -0.82
C ALA A 535 -35.40 0.47 -1.68
N SER A 536 -36.12 1.43 -2.27
CA SER A 536 -35.49 2.57 -2.95
C SER A 536 -34.74 3.43 -1.93
N THR A 537 -33.51 3.83 -2.28
CA THR A 537 -32.68 4.73 -1.48
C THR A 537 -32.11 5.85 -2.34
N THR A 538 -32.07 7.05 -1.77
CA THR A 538 -31.73 8.32 -2.44
C THR A 538 -30.95 9.21 -1.48
N ILE A 539 -29.92 9.91 -1.96
CA ILE A 539 -29.25 10.96 -1.19
C ILE A 539 -30.11 12.22 -1.19
N VAL A 540 -30.19 12.92 -0.07
CA VAL A 540 -30.94 14.18 0.10
C VAL A 540 -30.07 15.18 0.88
N THR A 541 -29.91 16.37 0.33
CA THR A 541 -29.35 17.54 1.03
C THR A 541 -30.49 18.45 1.50
N LEU A 542 -30.52 18.79 2.79
CA LEU A 542 -31.47 19.77 3.35
C LEU A 542 -30.79 21.14 3.49
N PRO A 543 -31.47 22.27 3.20
CA PRO A 543 -30.84 23.60 3.22
C PRO A 543 -30.25 24.00 4.58
N ASN A 544 -30.77 23.43 5.67
CA ASN A 544 -30.30 23.70 7.04
C ASN A 544 -29.22 22.72 7.53
N GLN A 545 -28.72 21.79 6.70
CA GLN A 545 -27.69 20.82 7.08
C GLN A 545 -26.53 20.77 6.08
N LYS A 546 -25.29 20.97 6.57
CA LYS A 546 -24.05 20.97 5.77
C LYS A 546 -23.60 19.58 5.27
N ARG A 547 -24.43 18.54 5.39
CA ARG A 547 -24.07 17.14 5.09
C ARG A 547 -25.21 16.42 4.40
N GLU A 548 -24.83 15.43 3.59
CA GLU A 548 -25.76 14.54 2.92
C GLU A 548 -26.49 13.63 3.91
N MET A 549 -27.81 13.51 3.75
CA MET A 549 -28.63 12.51 4.42
C MET A 549 -28.94 11.37 3.47
N LEU A 550 -28.89 10.13 3.96
CA LEU A 550 -29.44 9.00 3.23
C LEU A 550 -30.93 8.85 3.54
N GLN A 551 -31.75 8.86 2.49
CA GLN A 551 -33.18 8.59 2.57
C GLN A 551 -33.47 7.17 2.05
N ILE A 552 -34.24 6.39 2.84
CA ILE A 552 -34.61 4.99 2.56
C ILE A 552 -36.13 4.85 2.67
N GLN A 553 -36.78 4.25 1.67
CA GLN A 553 -38.24 4.08 1.65
C GLN A 553 -38.71 3.06 2.72
N GLY A 554 -39.76 3.41 3.47
CA GLY A 554 -40.29 2.62 4.59
C GLY A 554 -39.75 3.05 5.97
N ASN A 555 -40.17 2.34 7.04
CA ASN A 555 -39.46 2.35 8.32
C ASN A 555 -38.48 1.17 8.30
N GLN A 556 -37.19 1.47 8.17
CA GLN A 556 -36.10 0.49 8.10
C GLN A 556 -35.09 0.66 9.25
N ILE A 557 -35.45 1.41 10.31
CA ILE A 557 -34.55 1.78 11.41
C ILE A 557 -33.92 0.54 12.08
N ARG A 558 -34.70 -0.53 12.30
CA ARG A 558 -34.19 -1.79 12.86
C ARG A 558 -33.14 -2.45 11.97
N PHE A 559 -33.36 -2.46 10.65
CA PHE A 559 -32.42 -3.00 9.67
C PHE A 559 -31.13 -2.16 9.62
N ILE A 560 -31.26 -0.83 9.59
CA ILE A 560 -30.13 0.12 9.55
C ILE A 560 -29.29 0.00 10.83
N TYR A 561 -29.92 -0.07 12.00
CA TYR A 561 -29.25 -0.28 13.28
C TYR A 561 -28.48 -1.61 13.30
N ASN A 562 -29.11 -2.71 12.87
CA ASN A 562 -28.45 -4.01 12.77
C ASN A 562 -27.27 -3.95 11.80
N LEU A 563 -27.43 -3.36 10.62
CA LEU A 563 -26.35 -3.19 9.63
C LEU A 563 -25.16 -2.41 10.23
N LEU A 564 -25.42 -1.27 10.88
CA LEU A 564 -24.39 -0.43 11.51
C LEU A 564 -23.67 -1.14 12.68
N THR A 565 -24.38 -1.92 13.49
CA THR A 565 -23.81 -2.59 14.68
C THR A 565 -23.17 -3.94 14.37
N GLN A 566 -23.69 -4.70 13.41
CA GLN A 566 -23.21 -6.04 13.07
C GLN A 566 -22.17 -6.01 11.94
N THR A 567 -22.46 -5.34 10.83
CA THR A 567 -21.57 -5.31 9.65
C THR A 567 -20.50 -4.23 9.78
N TYR A 568 -20.86 -3.04 10.29
CA TYR A 568 -19.91 -1.93 10.47
C TYR A 568 -19.35 -1.84 11.90
N GLN A 569 -19.74 -2.72 12.82
CA GLN A 569 -19.24 -2.77 14.20
C GLN A 569 -19.24 -1.41 14.92
N ILE A 570 -20.21 -0.54 14.63
CA ILE A 570 -20.30 0.79 15.27
C ILE A 570 -20.89 0.61 16.67
N PRO A 571 -20.26 1.15 17.73
CA PRO A 571 -20.79 1.03 19.09
C PRO A 571 -22.21 1.60 19.19
N PRO A 572 -23.17 0.92 19.85
CA PRO A 572 -24.54 1.41 20.04
C PRO A 572 -24.64 2.85 20.58
N LYS A 573 -23.69 3.23 21.46
CA LYS A 573 -23.56 4.59 22.02
C LYS A 573 -23.34 5.69 20.97
N CYS A 574 -22.99 5.34 19.73
CA CYS A 574 -22.77 6.26 18.61
C CYS A 574 -24.02 6.49 17.74
N ILE A 575 -25.15 5.85 18.06
CA ILE A 575 -26.34 5.79 17.21
C ILE A 575 -27.59 6.26 17.98
N LEU A 576 -28.36 7.17 17.38
CA LEU A 576 -29.63 7.69 17.89
C LEU A 576 -30.79 7.35 16.94
N GLY A 577 -32.02 7.27 17.45
CA GLY A 577 -33.22 7.01 16.66
C GLY A 577 -33.69 5.55 16.66
N LEU A 578 -33.08 4.66 17.46
CA LEU A 578 -33.50 3.25 17.57
C LEU A 578 -34.91 3.12 18.16
N GLU A 579 -35.29 4.02 19.06
CA GLU A 579 -36.60 4.17 19.68
C GLU A 579 -37.74 4.42 18.67
N LEU A 580 -37.42 4.79 17.43
CA LEU A 580 -38.36 4.96 16.32
C LEU A 580 -38.53 3.68 15.45
N ALA A 581 -37.84 2.59 15.78
CA ALA A 581 -38.05 1.30 15.14
C ALA A 581 -39.48 0.78 15.36
N LYS A 582 -39.99 -0.04 14.43
CA LYS A 582 -41.14 -0.89 14.73
C LYS A 582 -40.72 -1.97 15.72
N ASP A 583 -41.50 -2.17 16.77
CA ASP A 583 -41.45 -3.42 17.53
C ASP A 583 -41.72 -4.61 16.62
N GLY A 584 -40.94 -5.67 16.81
CA GLY A 584 -41.25 -6.97 16.21
C GLY A 584 -42.56 -7.50 16.78
N LYS A 585 -43.30 -8.30 15.98
CA LYS A 585 -44.50 -8.98 16.48
C LYS A 585 -44.13 -9.79 17.72
N LYS A 586 -44.62 -9.38 18.90
CA LYS A 586 -44.67 -10.28 20.06
C LYS A 586 -45.49 -11.48 19.64
N HIS A 587 -44.88 -12.66 19.60
CA HIS A 587 -45.64 -13.90 19.51
C HIS A 587 -46.49 -14.00 20.78
N GLN A 588 -47.80 -13.81 20.63
CA GLN A 588 -48.74 -14.25 21.65
C GLN A 588 -48.59 -15.75 21.77
N LYS A 589 -48.10 -16.21 22.93
CA LYS A 589 -48.30 -17.61 23.32
C LYS A 589 -49.81 -17.81 23.47
N LYS A 590 -50.34 -18.79 22.73
CA LYS A 590 -51.49 -19.55 23.20
C LYS A 590 -50.96 -20.65 24.14
#